data_AF-A0A1C3MWN3-F1
#
_entry.id   AF-A0A1C3MWN3-F1
#
_cell.length_a   1.000
_cell.length_b   1.000
_cell.length_c   1.000
_cell.angle_alpha   90.00
_cell.angle_beta   90.00
_cell.angle_gamma   90.00
#
_symmetry.space_group_name_H-M   'P 1'
#
loop_
_entity.id
_entity.type
_entity.pdbx_description
1 polymer ?
#
loop_
_entity_poly.entity_id
_entity_poly.type
_entity_poly.pdbx_seq_one_letter_code
_entity_poly.pdbx_strand_id
1 'polypeptide(L)'
;MRISADVLRAAAADAASPAWKVVWEQSCRQGTCDPASAALLPWLASTIVGFGDDQRETPLALAGFIAVDATDADRATYANEIEALRALAVDRLSEASNDPAFVYLLQAIRGLEGDELWGKELDHLNDGEIDVRCPECSEETLVELLADDLDITPGLPSELAERLHAEALNAGRGAVATGLARLFGQLVCPECGAAFDIADNLAGVSQPRG
;
A
#
# COMPACT_ATOMS: atom_id res chain seq x y z
N MET A 1 16.72 14.78 3.47
CA MET A 1 16.66 13.90 4.67
C MET A 1 17.97 13.89 5.50
N ARG A 2 17.90 13.89 6.85
CA ARG A 2 19.08 13.73 7.76
C ARG A 2 18.72 12.89 9.01
N ILE A 3 18.57 11.58 8.83
CA ILE A 3 18.42 10.66 9.96
C ILE A 3 19.80 10.43 10.59
N SER A 4 19.91 10.56 11.91
CA SER A 4 21.20 10.38 12.58
C SER A 4 21.61 8.90 12.62
N ALA A 5 22.92 8.64 12.61
CA ALA A 5 23.45 7.28 12.71
C ALA A 5 23.02 6.56 14.00
N ASP A 6 22.79 7.31 15.08
CA ASP A 6 22.32 6.75 16.35
C ASP A 6 20.87 6.28 16.26
N VAL A 7 20.01 7.00 15.53
CA VAL A 7 18.62 6.57 15.27
C VAL A 7 18.61 5.30 14.44
N LEU A 8 19.38 5.24 13.34
CA LEU A 8 19.47 4.04 12.51
C LEU A 8 20.01 2.84 13.28
N ARG A 9 21.01 3.04 14.15
CA ARG A 9 21.55 1.96 15.00
C ARG A 9 20.55 1.46 16.02
N ALA A 10 19.79 2.36 16.64
CA ALA A 10 18.75 1.99 17.59
C ALA A 10 17.58 1.25 16.92
N ALA A 11 17.21 1.64 15.70
CA ALA A 11 16.20 0.94 14.91
C ALA A 11 16.69 -0.45 14.47
N ALA A 12 17.95 -0.57 14.05
CA ALA A 12 18.54 -1.84 13.61
C ALA A 12 18.79 -2.83 14.76
N ALA A 13 18.91 -2.36 16.00
CA ALA A 13 19.11 -3.22 17.17
C ALA A 13 17.82 -3.87 17.68
N ASP A 14 16.67 -3.24 17.43
CA ASP A 14 15.37 -3.69 17.91
C ASP A 14 14.26 -3.19 16.98
N ALA A 15 13.53 -4.13 16.37
CA ALA A 15 12.40 -3.82 15.49
C ALA A 15 11.24 -3.10 16.21
N ALA A 16 11.12 -3.27 17.53
CA ALA A 16 10.12 -2.57 18.35
C ALA A 16 10.61 -1.18 18.84
N SER A 17 11.83 -0.79 18.47
CA SER A 17 12.43 0.47 18.93
C SER A 17 11.59 1.68 18.48
N PRO A 18 11.37 2.69 19.35
CA PRO A 18 10.72 3.93 18.97
C PRO A 18 11.53 4.72 17.91
N ALA A 19 12.79 4.34 17.66
CA ALA A 19 13.59 4.88 16.57
C ALA A 19 12.94 4.64 15.19
N TRP A 20 12.18 3.56 14.99
CA TRP A 20 11.47 3.31 13.73
C TRP A 20 10.46 4.41 13.41
N LYS A 21 9.76 4.93 14.42
CA LYS A 21 8.87 6.09 14.24
C LYS A 21 9.62 7.31 13.75
N VAL A 22 10.81 7.57 14.29
CA VAL A 22 11.66 8.69 13.87
C VAL A 22 12.16 8.50 12.44
N VAL A 23 12.57 7.27 12.07
CA VAL A 23 12.96 6.94 10.69
C VAL A 23 11.78 7.20 9.74
N TRP A 24 10.58 6.72 10.10
CA TRP A 24 9.38 6.89 9.29
C TRP A 24 9.03 8.37 9.09
N GLU A 25 8.87 9.14 10.18
CA GLU A 25 8.47 10.55 10.13
C GLU A 25 9.48 11.46 9.40
N GLN A 26 10.77 11.07 9.38
CA GLN A 26 11.81 11.82 8.65
C GLN A 26 11.94 11.40 7.19
N SER A 27 11.51 10.19 6.84
CA SER A 27 11.51 9.68 5.46
C SER A 27 10.25 10.11 4.72
N CYS A 28 9.10 9.99 5.39
CA CYS A 28 7.77 10.16 4.80
C CYS A 28 6.91 11.14 5.62
N ARG A 29 6.23 12.03 4.90
CA ARG A 29 5.33 13.06 5.44
C ARG A 29 4.05 13.09 4.63
N GLN A 30 2.90 12.99 5.31
CA GLN A 30 1.57 13.13 4.71
C GLN A 30 1.36 12.20 3.50
N GLY A 31 1.67 10.90 3.67
CA GLY A 31 1.44 9.89 2.62
C GLY A 31 2.46 9.87 1.47
N THR A 32 3.52 10.68 1.53
CA THR A 32 4.60 10.69 0.52
C THR A 32 5.97 10.70 1.19
N CYS A 33 6.96 10.10 0.54
CA CYS A 33 8.35 10.07 0.99
C CYS A 33 9.21 11.09 0.23
N ASP A 34 10.18 11.69 0.93
CA ASP A 34 11.23 12.50 0.30
C ASP A 34 12.03 11.56 -0.63
N PRO A 35 12.21 11.85 -1.94
CA PRO A 35 12.97 10.98 -2.84
C PRO A 35 14.38 10.66 -2.35
N ALA A 36 15.00 11.56 -1.57
CA ALA A 36 16.29 11.31 -0.93
C ALA A 36 16.27 10.12 0.05
N SER A 37 15.09 9.67 0.46
CA SER A 37 14.88 8.49 1.32
C SER A 37 15.22 7.18 0.64
N ALA A 38 15.29 7.13 -0.69
CA ALA A 38 15.75 5.95 -1.43
C ALA A 38 17.15 5.48 -0.97
N ALA A 39 17.99 6.40 -0.47
CA ALA A 39 19.29 6.07 0.13
C ALA A 39 19.20 5.15 1.37
N LEU A 40 18.01 4.96 1.96
CA LEU A 40 17.78 4.01 3.06
C LEU A 40 17.55 2.57 2.59
N LEU A 41 17.22 2.33 1.31
CA LEU A 41 16.91 0.98 0.81
C LEU A 41 18.03 -0.04 1.08
N PRO A 42 19.34 0.28 0.88
CA PRO A 42 20.41 -0.64 1.24
C PRO A 42 20.49 -0.93 2.75
N TRP A 43 20.25 0.09 3.58
CA TRP A 43 20.23 -0.09 5.04
C TRP A 43 19.07 -1.01 5.45
N LEU A 44 17.86 -0.75 4.94
CA LEU A 44 16.68 -1.56 5.19
C LEU A 44 16.90 -3.02 4.77
N ALA A 45 17.40 -3.26 3.55
CA ALA A 45 17.70 -4.59 3.05
C ALA A 45 18.68 -5.36 3.97
N SER A 46 19.70 -4.68 4.48
CA SER A 46 20.68 -5.28 5.41
C SER A 46 20.13 -5.49 6.83
N THR A 47 19.23 -4.63 7.29
CA THR A 47 18.72 -4.65 8.66
C THR A 47 17.61 -5.67 8.83
N ILE A 48 16.69 -5.75 7.87
CA ILE A 48 15.48 -6.59 7.96
C ILE A 48 15.82 -8.07 8.05
N VAL A 49 16.86 -8.53 7.37
CA VAL A 49 17.32 -9.93 7.42
C VAL A 49 17.79 -10.36 8.82
N GLY A 50 18.16 -9.41 9.68
CA GLY A 50 18.57 -9.66 11.06
C GLY A 50 17.40 -9.82 12.04
N PHE A 51 16.18 -9.47 11.64
CA PHE A 51 14.99 -9.58 12.49
C PHE A 51 14.32 -10.95 12.35
N GLY A 52 13.56 -11.34 13.39
CA GLY A 52 12.61 -12.44 13.29
C GLY A 52 11.50 -12.11 12.29
N ASP A 53 10.89 -13.14 11.68
CA ASP A 53 9.96 -12.95 10.56
C ASP A 53 8.75 -12.06 10.94
N ASP A 54 8.22 -12.23 12.15
CA ASP A 54 7.10 -11.45 12.71
C ASP A 54 7.46 -9.97 12.97
N GLN A 55 8.73 -9.63 12.99
CA GLN A 55 9.24 -8.28 13.24
C GLN A 55 9.57 -7.50 11.95
N ARG A 56 9.46 -8.13 10.78
CA ARG A 56 9.85 -7.52 9.50
C ARG A 56 8.79 -6.62 8.88
N GLU A 57 7.54 -6.72 9.30
CA GLU A 57 6.38 -6.10 8.64
C GLU A 57 6.49 -4.58 8.56
N THR A 58 6.75 -3.91 9.69
CA THR A 58 6.87 -2.44 9.71
C THR A 58 8.06 -1.92 8.90
N PRO A 59 9.28 -2.49 9.02
CA PRO A 59 10.39 -2.13 8.15
C PRO A 59 10.13 -2.37 6.65
N LEU A 60 9.46 -3.47 6.30
CA LEU A 60 9.11 -3.79 4.90
C LEU A 60 8.07 -2.81 4.35
N ALA A 61 7.06 -2.44 5.15
CA ALA A 61 6.10 -1.41 4.79
C ALA A 61 6.82 -0.09 4.44
N LEU A 62 7.75 0.36 5.30
CA LEU A 62 8.55 1.57 5.05
C LEU A 62 9.34 1.48 3.75
N ALA A 63 9.99 0.34 3.49
CA ALA A 63 10.74 0.11 2.26
C ALA A 63 9.84 0.26 1.02
N GLY A 64 8.63 -0.29 1.10
CA GLY A 64 7.57 -0.13 0.11
C GLY A 64 7.24 1.33 -0.19
N PHE A 65 6.88 2.10 0.83
CA PHE A 65 6.56 3.52 0.69
C PHE A 65 7.72 4.33 0.10
N ILE A 66 8.94 4.08 0.55
CA ILE A 66 10.14 4.74 -0.02
C ILE A 66 10.30 4.38 -1.50
N ALA A 67 10.09 3.12 -1.87
CA ALA A 67 10.22 2.69 -3.25
C ALA A 67 9.17 3.34 -4.16
N VAL A 68 7.94 3.55 -3.70
CA VAL A 68 6.90 4.26 -4.47
C VAL A 68 7.40 5.63 -4.94
N ASP A 69 8.02 6.41 -4.05
CA ASP A 69 8.48 7.77 -4.37
C ASP A 69 9.96 7.83 -4.84
N ALA A 70 10.59 6.68 -5.09
CA ALA A 70 11.94 6.61 -5.62
C ALA A 70 11.96 6.94 -7.11
N THR A 71 12.94 7.74 -7.55
CA THR A 71 13.08 8.08 -8.98
C THR A 71 13.55 6.88 -9.81
N ASP A 72 13.38 6.91 -11.13
CA ASP A 72 13.95 5.89 -12.03
C ASP A 72 15.47 5.70 -11.82
N ALA A 73 16.19 6.79 -11.55
CA ALA A 73 17.62 6.74 -11.28
C ALA A 73 17.92 6.03 -9.95
N ASP A 74 17.12 6.27 -8.91
CA ASP A 74 17.24 5.58 -7.63
C ASP A 74 16.89 4.10 -7.77
N ARG A 75 15.81 3.77 -8.50
CA ARG A 75 15.42 2.38 -8.79
C ARG A 75 16.51 1.62 -9.54
N ALA A 76 17.12 2.24 -10.54
CA ALA A 76 18.26 1.66 -11.24
C ALA A 76 19.49 1.49 -10.34
N THR A 77 19.72 2.44 -9.43
CA THR A 77 20.85 2.41 -8.49
C THR A 77 20.69 1.32 -7.42
N TYR A 78 19.47 1.12 -6.91
CA TYR A 78 19.14 0.22 -5.81
C TYR A 78 18.36 -1.03 -6.25
N ALA A 79 18.49 -1.44 -7.51
CA ALA A 79 17.69 -2.51 -8.09
C ALA A 79 17.80 -3.85 -7.33
N ASN A 80 19.00 -4.18 -6.85
CA ASN A 80 19.24 -5.42 -6.10
C ASN A 80 18.58 -5.37 -4.72
N GLU A 81 18.66 -4.23 -4.05
CA GLU A 81 18.06 -4.00 -2.73
C GLU A 81 16.53 -4.04 -2.83
N ILE A 82 15.96 -3.41 -3.86
CA ILE A 82 14.52 -3.43 -4.15
C ILE A 82 14.05 -4.88 -4.36
N GLU A 83 14.75 -5.65 -5.18
CA GLU A 83 14.38 -7.06 -5.41
C GLU A 83 14.51 -7.91 -4.14
N ALA A 84 15.56 -7.71 -3.33
CA ALA A 84 15.74 -8.41 -2.07
C ALA A 84 14.63 -8.09 -1.06
N LEU A 85 14.25 -6.80 -0.93
CA LEU A 85 13.17 -6.35 -0.07
C LEU A 85 11.82 -6.91 -0.55
N ARG A 86 11.61 -6.97 -1.86
CA ARG A 86 10.39 -7.52 -2.46
C ARG A 86 10.26 -9.01 -2.16
N ALA A 87 11.34 -9.77 -2.31
CA ALA A 87 11.36 -11.19 -1.97
C ALA A 87 11.01 -11.41 -0.48
N LEU A 88 11.60 -10.62 0.43
CA LEU A 88 11.26 -10.69 1.86
C LEU A 88 9.78 -10.36 2.14
N ALA A 89 9.20 -9.39 1.44
CA ALA A 89 7.79 -9.04 1.59
C ALA A 89 6.87 -10.14 1.08
N VAL A 90 7.18 -10.74 -0.08
CA VAL A 90 6.44 -11.87 -0.66
C VAL A 90 6.48 -13.08 0.27
N ASP A 91 7.67 -13.44 0.78
CA ASP A 91 7.83 -14.56 1.72
C ASP A 91 7.03 -14.36 3.01
N ARG A 92 6.91 -13.11 3.48
CA ARG A 92 6.15 -12.78 4.69
C ARG A 92 4.64 -12.75 4.48
N LEU A 93 4.17 -12.47 3.26
CA LEU A 93 2.78 -12.10 2.96
C LEU A 93 1.75 -13.10 3.49
N SER A 94 1.91 -14.39 3.23
CA SER A 94 0.92 -15.41 3.63
C SER A 94 0.81 -15.59 5.15
N GLU A 95 1.84 -15.19 5.89
CA GLU A 95 1.92 -15.36 7.34
C GLU A 95 1.77 -14.05 8.11
N ALA A 96 1.39 -12.96 7.42
CA ALA A 96 1.20 -11.63 7.99
C ALA A 96 0.44 -11.70 9.34
N SER A 97 0.82 -10.87 10.30
CA SER A 97 0.35 -10.98 11.69
C SER A 97 -1.16 -10.70 11.83
N ASN A 98 -1.69 -9.80 11.02
CA ASN A 98 -3.09 -9.38 10.99
C ASN A 98 -3.46 -8.79 9.62
N ASP A 99 -4.73 -8.42 9.44
CA ASP A 99 -5.23 -7.87 8.18
C ASP A 99 -4.53 -6.54 7.81
N PRO A 100 -4.33 -5.58 8.73
CA PRO A 100 -3.54 -4.39 8.42
C PRO A 100 -2.11 -4.66 7.95
N ALA A 101 -1.40 -5.56 8.64
CA ALA A 101 -0.05 -5.95 8.23
C ALA A 101 -0.05 -6.61 6.84
N PHE A 102 -1.06 -7.40 6.52
CA PHE A 102 -1.22 -8.02 5.21
C PHE A 102 -1.38 -6.97 4.11
N VAL A 103 -2.25 -5.97 4.32
CA VAL A 103 -2.46 -4.86 3.36
C VAL A 103 -1.17 -4.04 3.19
N TYR A 104 -0.46 -3.72 4.28
CA TYR A 104 0.83 -3.03 4.18
C TYR A 104 1.90 -3.82 3.43
N LEU A 105 1.91 -5.15 3.54
CA LEU A 105 2.82 -5.98 2.75
C LEU A 105 2.43 -6.01 1.27
N LEU A 106 1.13 -6.07 0.93
CA LEU A 106 0.68 -5.93 -0.45
C LEU A 106 1.15 -4.60 -1.05
N GLN A 107 0.93 -3.49 -0.34
CA GLN A 107 1.41 -2.17 -0.73
C GLN A 107 2.92 -2.15 -0.91
N ALA A 108 3.66 -2.75 0.02
CA ALA A 108 5.11 -2.79 -0.09
C ALA A 108 5.58 -3.52 -1.34
N ILE A 109 4.97 -4.67 -1.66
CA ILE A 109 5.27 -5.43 -2.88
C ILE A 109 4.94 -4.58 -4.12
N ARG A 110 3.78 -3.91 -4.17
CA ARG A 110 3.39 -3.04 -5.29
C ARG A 110 4.37 -1.87 -5.47
N GLY A 111 4.70 -1.20 -4.37
CA GLY A 111 5.67 -0.11 -4.35
C GLY A 111 7.04 -0.55 -4.82
N LEU A 112 7.54 -1.71 -4.38
CA LEU A 112 8.82 -2.25 -4.83
C LEU A 112 8.79 -2.62 -6.32
N GLU A 113 7.67 -3.09 -6.85
CA GLU A 113 7.46 -3.38 -8.28
C GLU A 113 7.33 -2.13 -9.16
N GLY A 114 7.17 -0.94 -8.58
CA GLY A 114 7.02 0.30 -9.34
C GLY A 114 5.59 0.73 -9.60
N ASP A 115 4.62 0.12 -8.91
CA ASP A 115 3.23 0.53 -8.98
C ASP A 115 2.98 1.68 -7.99
N GLU A 116 2.97 2.90 -8.53
CA GLU A 116 2.82 4.13 -7.73
C GLU A 116 1.42 4.29 -7.13
N LEU A 117 0.39 3.81 -7.84
CA LEU A 117 -1.01 3.92 -7.41
C LEU A 117 -1.27 2.90 -6.31
N TRP A 118 -1.13 1.61 -6.61
CA TRP A 118 -1.49 0.56 -5.65
C TRP A 118 -0.43 0.34 -4.55
N GLY A 119 0.75 0.95 -4.69
CA GLY A 119 1.68 1.12 -3.57
C GLY A 119 1.16 2.04 -2.47
N LYS A 120 0.17 2.89 -2.75
CA LYS A 120 -0.43 3.87 -1.82
C LYS A 120 -1.89 3.59 -1.51
N GLU A 121 -2.71 3.40 -2.53
CA GLU A 121 -4.18 3.42 -2.41
C GLU A 121 -4.79 2.19 -1.73
N LEU A 122 -4.04 1.10 -1.54
CA LEU A 122 -4.57 -0.06 -0.81
C LEU A 122 -4.79 0.23 0.69
N ASP A 123 -4.22 1.31 1.25
CA ASP A 123 -4.39 1.66 2.67
C ASP A 123 -5.84 2.04 3.00
N HIS A 124 -6.65 2.39 1.99
CA HIS A 124 -8.10 2.55 2.14
C HIS A 124 -8.79 1.29 2.70
N LEU A 125 -8.22 0.10 2.50
CA LEU A 125 -8.73 -1.13 3.12
C LEU A 125 -8.51 -1.16 4.64
N ASN A 126 -7.43 -0.55 5.12
CA ASN A 126 -7.12 -0.43 6.54
C ASN A 126 -7.94 0.66 7.21
N ASP A 127 -8.12 1.78 6.52
CA ASP A 127 -9.02 2.86 6.95
C ASP A 127 -10.47 2.37 6.98
N GLY A 128 -10.82 1.43 6.09
CA GLY A 128 -12.15 0.88 5.93
C GLY A 128 -13.10 1.81 5.16
N GLU A 129 -12.59 2.96 4.72
CA GLU A 129 -13.33 3.99 4.00
C GLU A 129 -12.48 4.66 2.93
N ILE A 130 -13.14 5.24 1.93
CA ILE A 130 -12.51 5.95 0.82
C ILE A 130 -13.35 7.14 0.40
N ASP A 131 -12.70 8.30 0.22
CA ASP A 131 -13.32 9.48 -0.38
C ASP A 131 -13.22 9.37 -1.91
N VAL A 132 -14.37 9.33 -2.58
CA VAL A 132 -14.46 9.34 -4.04
C VAL A 132 -15.23 10.55 -4.54
N ARG A 133 -14.88 11.04 -5.73
CA ARG A 133 -15.58 12.18 -6.36
C ARG A 133 -16.29 11.73 -7.62
N CYS A 134 -17.61 11.85 -7.67
CA CYS A 134 -18.38 11.47 -8.86
C CYS A 134 -17.89 12.24 -10.10
N PRO A 135 -17.52 11.55 -11.20
CA PRO A 135 -17.01 12.21 -12.40
C PRO A 135 -18.08 13.03 -13.16
N GLU A 136 -19.37 12.77 -12.90
CA GLU A 136 -20.48 13.46 -13.58
C GLU A 136 -20.96 14.72 -12.86
N CYS A 137 -21.30 14.61 -11.57
CA CYS A 137 -21.81 15.75 -10.79
C CYS A 137 -20.78 16.40 -9.87
N SER A 138 -19.56 15.85 -9.76
CA SER A 138 -18.49 16.30 -8.84
C SER A 138 -18.82 16.19 -7.35
N GLU A 139 -19.88 15.49 -6.97
CA GLU A 139 -20.18 15.22 -5.56
C GLU A 139 -19.10 14.34 -4.93
N GLU A 140 -18.65 14.69 -3.73
CA GLU A 140 -17.73 13.89 -2.93
C GLU A 140 -18.54 12.95 -2.03
N THR A 141 -18.17 11.69 -1.98
CA THR A 141 -18.85 10.66 -1.19
C THR A 141 -17.81 9.84 -0.44
N LEU A 142 -17.97 9.76 0.87
CA LEU A 142 -17.23 8.83 1.72
C LEU A 142 -17.90 7.46 1.66
N VAL A 143 -17.13 6.45 1.30
CA VAL A 143 -17.62 5.10 1.01
C VAL A 143 -17.00 4.11 2.00
N GLU A 144 -17.82 3.43 2.80
CA GLU A 144 -17.36 2.45 3.80
C GLU A 144 -17.09 1.06 3.19
N LEU A 145 -15.88 0.76 2.74
CA LEU A 145 -15.52 -0.47 2.02
C LEU A 145 -15.89 -1.79 2.73
N LEU A 146 -16.09 -1.81 4.05
CA LEU A 146 -16.40 -3.01 4.81
C LEU A 146 -17.86 -3.12 5.26
N ALA A 147 -18.71 -2.11 5.00
CA ALA A 147 -20.12 -2.13 5.36
C ALA A 147 -21.01 -2.87 4.34
N ASP A 148 -22.15 -3.42 4.79
CA ASP A 148 -23.07 -4.22 3.95
C ASP A 148 -24.12 -3.40 3.17
N ASP A 149 -24.32 -2.13 3.52
CA ASP A 149 -25.44 -1.29 3.04
C ASP A 149 -25.06 -0.34 1.88
N LEU A 150 -24.03 -0.69 1.09
CA LEU A 150 -23.52 0.22 0.07
C LEU A 150 -24.11 -0.04 -1.32
N ASP A 151 -24.28 1.05 -2.07
CA ASP A 151 -24.49 1.03 -3.52
C ASP A 151 -23.19 0.69 -4.30
N ILE A 152 -22.34 -0.18 -3.73
CA ILE A 152 -21.17 -0.75 -4.42
C ILE A 152 -21.55 -2.11 -4.96
N THR A 153 -21.38 -2.28 -6.27
CA THR A 153 -21.35 -3.59 -6.89
C THR A 153 -19.91 -4.10 -6.86
N PRO A 154 -19.58 -5.14 -6.07
CA PRO A 154 -18.22 -5.67 -6.03
C PRO A 154 -17.80 -6.23 -7.39
N GLY A 155 -16.53 -6.06 -7.75
CA GLY A 155 -16.00 -6.50 -9.03
C GLY A 155 -14.49 -6.71 -8.99
N LEU A 156 -14.00 -7.52 -9.93
CA LEU A 156 -12.57 -7.77 -10.16
C LEU A 156 -12.27 -7.54 -11.65
N PRO A 157 -12.38 -6.30 -12.15
CA PRO A 157 -12.36 -6.01 -13.59
C PRO A 157 -10.96 -6.10 -14.23
N SER A 158 -9.91 -6.30 -13.44
CA SER A 158 -8.52 -6.34 -13.90
C SER A 158 -7.76 -7.57 -13.36
N GLU A 159 -6.73 -8.00 -14.08
CA GLU A 159 -5.83 -9.08 -13.64
C GLU A 159 -5.19 -8.75 -12.28
N LEU A 160 -4.92 -7.47 -12.01
CA LEU A 160 -4.41 -7.03 -10.71
C LEU A 160 -5.43 -7.26 -9.61
N ALA A 161 -6.69 -6.86 -9.82
CA ALA A 161 -7.77 -7.07 -8.85
C ALA A 161 -7.97 -8.55 -8.54
N GLU A 162 -8.02 -9.40 -9.58
CA GLU A 162 -8.13 -10.86 -9.43
C GLU A 162 -6.97 -11.44 -8.62
N ARG A 163 -5.74 -11.01 -8.91
CA ARG A 163 -4.54 -11.48 -8.22
C ARG A 163 -4.54 -11.08 -6.74
N LEU A 164 -4.77 -9.82 -6.41
CA LEU A 164 -4.78 -9.33 -5.02
C LEU A 164 -5.88 -10.03 -4.22
N HIS A 165 -7.06 -10.20 -4.81
CA HIS A 165 -8.16 -10.92 -4.20
C HIS A 165 -7.82 -12.40 -3.94
N ALA A 166 -7.18 -13.07 -4.90
CA ALA A 166 -6.73 -14.45 -4.73
C ALA A 166 -5.62 -14.57 -3.66
N GLU A 167 -4.67 -13.63 -3.62
CA GLU A 167 -3.64 -13.56 -2.57
C GLU A 167 -4.28 -13.44 -1.18
N ALA A 168 -5.28 -12.58 -1.01
CA ALA A 168 -6.03 -12.44 0.25
C ALA A 168 -6.76 -13.73 0.64
N LEU A 169 -7.47 -14.37 -0.30
CA LEU A 169 -8.17 -15.63 -0.03
C LEU A 169 -7.22 -16.77 0.34
N ASN A 170 -6.10 -16.89 -0.37
CA ASN A 170 -5.09 -17.91 -0.11
C ASN A 170 -4.43 -17.75 1.27
N ALA A 171 -4.33 -16.50 1.75
CA ALA A 171 -3.86 -16.18 3.10
C ALA A 171 -4.97 -16.28 4.18
N GLY A 172 -6.20 -16.68 3.83
CA GLY A 172 -7.33 -16.77 4.76
C GLY A 172 -7.89 -15.41 5.19
N ARG A 173 -7.58 -14.33 4.47
CA ARG A 173 -7.93 -12.94 4.78
C ARG A 173 -9.25 -12.54 4.10
N GLY A 174 -10.35 -13.17 4.53
CA GLY A 174 -11.67 -13.00 3.89
C GLY A 174 -12.19 -11.56 3.91
N ALA A 175 -11.99 -10.81 5.00
CA ALA A 175 -12.42 -9.41 5.09
C ALA A 175 -11.66 -8.53 4.09
N VAL A 176 -10.34 -8.71 3.97
CA VAL A 176 -9.50 -8.03 2.97
C VAL A 176 -9.95 -8.37 1.55
N ALA A 177 -10.26 -9.64 1.26
CA ALA A 177 -10.77 -10.04 -0.05
C ALA A 177 -12.10 -9.34 -0.39
N THR A 178 -13.04 -9.25 0.55
CA THR A 178 -14.28 -8.50 0.38
C THR A 178 -14.02 -7.01 0.12
N GLY A 179 -13.12 -6.40 0.90
CA GLY A 179 -12.73 -5.01 0.72
C GLY A 179 -12.11 -4.76 -0.65
N LEU A 180 -11.22 -5.65 -1.12
CA LEU A 180 -10.63 -5.59 -2.46
C LEU A 180 -11.69 -5.64 -3.56
N ALA A 181 -12.65 -6.57 -3.49
CA ALA A 181 -13.72 -6.65 -4.47
C ALA A 181 -14.59 -5.38 -4.50
N ARG A 182 -14.72 -4.67 -3.38
CA ARG A 182 -15.43 -3.39 -3.32
C ARG A 182 -14.57 -2.22 -3.81
N LEU A 183 -13.30 -2.16 -3.45
CA LEU A 183 -12.34 -1.14 -3.90
C LEU A 183 -12.15 -1.14 -5.42
N PHE A 184 -12.14 -2.33 -6.03
CA PHE A 184 -12.10 -2.51 -7.49
C PHE A 184 -13.49 -2.58 -8.13
N GLY A 185 -14.55 -2.39 -7.36
CA GLY A 185 -15.94 -2.43 -7.80
C GLY A 185 -16.44 -1.10 -8.35
N GLN A 186 -17.75 -1.08 -8.59
CA GLN A 186 -18.46 0.07 -9.15
C GLN A 186 -19.39 0.68 -8.11
N LEU A 187 -19.35 2.00 -7.95
CA LEU A 187 -20.25 2.78 -7.10
C LEU A 187 -21.33 3.46 -7.94
N VAL A 188 -22.57 3.47 -7.46
CA VAL A 188 -23.63 4.35 -7.98
C VAL A 188 -23.66 5.64 -7.16
N CYS A 189 -23.48 6.78 -7.82
CA CYS A 189 -23.54 8.09 -7.16
C CYS A 189 -24.94 8.31 -6.56
N PRO A 190 -25.07 8.59 -5.25
CA PRO A 190 -26.37 8.78 -4.61
C PRO A 190 -27.10 10.03 -5.10
N GLU A 191 -26.37 11.03 -5.60
CA GLU A 191 -26.95 12.31 -6.05
C GLU A 191 -27.44 12.27 -7.51
N CYS A 192 -26.63 11.76 -8.45
CA CYS A 192 -26.97 11.78 -9.87
C CYS A 192 -27.29 10.41 -10.48
N GLY A 193 -27.10 9.32 -9.73
CA GLY A 193 -27.34 7.95 -10.19
C GLY A 193 -26.33 7.43 -11.21
N ALA A 194 -25.27 8.18 -11.53
CA ALA A 194 -24.21 7.71 -12.42
C ALA A 194 -23.39 6.62 -11.73
N ALA A 195 -23.17 5.50 -12.43
CA ALA A 195 -22.30 4.43 -11.98
C ALA A 195 -20.86 4.68 -12.48
N PHE A 196 -19.87 4.48 -11.62
CA PHE A 196 -18.44 4.65 -11.97
C PHE A 196 -17.54 3.73 -11.15
N ASP A 197 -16.38 3.37 -11.70
CA ASP A 197 -15.44 2.48 -11.02
C ASP A 197 -14.58 3.24 -10.01
N ILE A 198 -14.49 2.70 -8.79
CA ILE A 198 -13.75 3.35 -7.69
C ILE A 198 -12.25 3.41 -8.01
N ALA A 199 -11.70 2.31 -8.54
CA ALA A 199 -10.30 2.23 -8.95
C ALA A 199 -9.93 3.25 -10.05
N ASP A 200 -10.81 3.48 -11.03
CA ASP A 200 -10.59 4.49 -12.07
C ASP A 200 -10.64 5.91 -11.49
N ASN A 201 -11.52 6.14 -10.50
CA ASN A 201 -11.61 7.41 -9.78
C ASN A 201 -10.30 7.76 -9.06
N LEU A 202 -9.72 6.79 -8.36
CA LEU A 202 -8.42 6.91 -7.69
C LEU A 202 -7.28 7.18 -8.68
N ALA A 203 -7.29 6.50 -9.82
CA ALA A 203 -6.31 6.71 -10.88
C ALA A 203 -6.44 8.08 -11.58
N GLY A 204 -7.49 8.86 -11.26
CA GLY A 204 -7.82 10.11 -11.95
C GLY A 204 -8.23 9.89 -13.41
N VAL A 205 -8.65 8.68 -13.77
CA VAL A 205 -9.08 8.32 -15.12
C VAL A 205 -10.52 8.80 -15.31
N SER A 206 -10.72 9.69 -16.28
CA SER A 206 -12.07 10.11 -16.67
C SER A 206 -12.75 9.00 -17.47
N GLN A 207 -13.83 8.42 -16.95
CA GLN A 207 -14.61 7.43 -17.70
C GLN A 207 -15.40 8.07 -18.85
N PRO A 208 -15.54 7.40 -20.00
CA PRO A 208 -16.37 7.90 -21.09
C PRO A 208 -17.85 7.88 -20.70
N ARG A 209 -18.53 9.00 -20.93
CA ARG A 209 -20.00 9.10 -20.80
C ARG A 209 -20.66 8.16 -21.79
N GLY A 210 -21.30 7.10 -21.28
CA GLY A 210 -22.14 6.18 -22.05
C GLY A 210 -23.42 6.84 -22.55
#